data_AF-A0A7Y5BWR1-F1
#
_entry.id   AF-A0A7Y5BWR1-F1
#
_cell.length_a   1.000
_cell.length_b   1.000
_cell.length_c   1.000
_cell.angle_alpha   90.00
_cell.angle_beta   90.00
_cell.angle_gamma   90.00
#
_symmetry.space_group_name_H-M   'P 1'
#
loop_
_entity.id
_entity.type
_entity.pdbx_description
1 polymer ?
#
loop_
_entity_poly.entity_id
_entity_poly.type
_entity_poly.pdbx_seq_one_letter_code
_entity_poly.pdbx_strand_id
1 'polypeptide(L)'
;MHNSFFARQFNSFFARQFLPKHAGRKIWDWLTSPSARLTVVSRRAQARHVAAFLLLMFFSLAGVNLFFGMTVPSYEVHWYGFAFLIVSYGVNRYGFHSLSTTLVLVMFPLMLLLSALTGVSGDRLVAYSLMGLISASFLLPARGLFLFGLLQILEIALLPVMVPAFFPAFSSVVLLLSANLIALPLSLFSLYQRTQHETVQQAEFKRITERLQQALEAAQLGIWDWNIATKEVVW
;
A
#
# COMPACT_ATOMS: atom_id res chain seq x y z
N MET A 1 -18.74 -1.63 -0.66
CA MET A 1 -18.22 -2.67 0.27
C MET A 1 -16.89 -3.28 -0.21
N HIS A 2 -16.00 -2.46 -0.77
CA HIS A 2 -15.03 -2.86 -1.81
C HIS A 2 -13.60 -3.14 -1.29
N ASN A 3 -13.31 -2.90 0.00
CA ASN A 3 -11.95 -2.98 0.58
C ASN A 3 -11.85 -3.96 1.76
N SER A 4 -12.91 -4.72 2.08
CA SER A 4 -12.98 -5.45 3.36
C SER A 4 -12.41 -6.87 3.32
N PHE A 5 -12.27 -7.48 2.13
CA PHE A 5 -11.78 -8.85 2.00
C PHE A 5 -10.27 -8.91 2.16
N PHE A 6 -9.52 -8.10 1.41
CA PHE A 6 -8.06 -7.99 1.54
C PHE A 6 -7.67 -7.47 2.93
N ALA A 7 -8.41 -6.50 3.50
CA ALA A 7 -8.19 -6.05 4.88
C ALA A 7 -8.36 -7.18 5.90
N ARG A 8 -9.36 -8.06 5.70
CA ARG A 8 -9.63 -9.19 6.60
C ARG A 8 -8.63 -10.31 6.40
N GLN A 9 -8.23 -10.60 5.17
CA GLN A 9 -7.26 -11.66 4.88
C GLN A 9 -5.84 -11.23 5.28
N PHE A 10 -5.43 -10.00 4.96
CA PHE A 10 -4.14 -9.43 5.36
C PHE A 10 -4.05 -9.24 6.89
N ASN A 11 -5.06 -8.64 7.54
CA ASN A 11 -5.06 -8.58 9.01
C ASN A 11 -5.13 -9.96 9.65
N SER A 12 -5.90 -10.91 9.09
CA SER A 12 -5.98 -12.25 9.71
C SER A 12 -4.71 -13.06 9.52
N PHE A 13 -4.02 -12.93 8.38
CA PHE A 13 -2.73 -13.54 8.13
C PHE A 13 -1.66 -12.97 9.07
N PHE A 14 -1.47 -11.64 9.09
CA PHE A 14 -0.47 -11.01 9.97
C PHE A 14 -0.78 -11.22 11.46
N ALA A 15 -2.04 -11.04 11.87
CA ALA A 15 -2.42 -11.19 13.27
C ALA A 15 -2.37 -12.65 13.76
N ARG A 16 -2.53 -13.65 12.89
CA ARG A 16 -2.40 -15.06 13.28
C ARG A 16 -0.96 -15.52 13.35
N GLN A 17 -0.08 -14.99 12.50
CA GLN A 17 1.25 -15.57 12.30
C GLN A 17 2.37 -14.82 13.05
N PHE A 18 2.20 -13.53 13.35
CA PHE A 18 3.29 -12.69 13.87
C PHE A 18 3.04 -12.04 15.25
N LEU A 19 1.85 -12.14 15.84
CA LEU A 19 1.54 -11.47 17.11
C LEU A 19 1.09 -12.45 18.21
N PRO A 20 1.65 -12.37 19.44
CA PRO A 20 1.13 -13.13 20.58
C PRO A 20 -0.34 -12.77 20.84
N LYS A 21 -1.18 -13.79 21.05
CA LYS A 21 -2.64 -13.80 20.79
C LYS A 21 -3.50 -12.68 21.41
N HIS A 22 -3.02 -11.93 22.40
CA HIS A 22 -3.82 -10.88 23.07
C HIS A 22 -3.17 -9.49 23.14
N ALA A 23 -1.88 -9.39 23.51
CA ALA A 23 -1.23 -8.08 23.66
C ALA A 23 -0.91 -7.42 22.31
N GLY A 24 -0.39 -8.20 21.35
CA GLY A 24 0.02 -7.67 20.05
C GLY A 24 -1.16 -7.14 19.22
N ARG A 25 -2.32 -7.77 19.34
CA ARG A 25 -3.53 -7.35 18.60
C ARG A 25 -4.02 -5.97 19.03
N LYS A 26 -4.00 -5.66 20.35
CA LYS A 26 -4.40 -4.33 20.85
C LYS A 26 -3.48 -3.22 20.33
N ILE A 27 -2.16 -3.47 20.32
CA ILE A 27 -1.18 -2.50 19.82
C ILE A 27 -1.37 -2.28 18.31
N TRP A 28 -1.54 -3.37 17.54
CA TRP A 28 -1.77 -3.27 16.09
C TRP A 28 -3.08 -2.55 15.75
N ASP A 29 -4.17 -2.87 16.45
CA ASP A 29 -5.45 -2.20 16.27
C ASP A 29 -5.35 -0.71 16.65
N TRP A 30 -4.61 -0.37 17.70
CA TRP A 30 -4.35 1.03 18.05
C TRP A 30 -3.55 1.76 16.95
N LEU A 31 -2.43 1.18 16.50
CA LEU A 31 -1.55 1.73 15.47
C LEU A 31 -2.23 1.87 14.10
N THR A 32 -3.13 0.95 13.76
CA THR A 32 -3.81 0.96 12.44
C THR A 32 -5.23 1.51 12.48
N SER A 33 -5.76 1.81 13.67
CA SER A 33 -7.10 2.39 13.77
C SER A 33 -7.20 3.68 12.93
N PRO A 34 -8.29 3.91 12.20
CA PRO A 34 -8.53 5.19 11.54
C PRO A 34 -8.98 6.25 12.57
N SER A 35 -8.88 7.53 12.19
CA SER A 35 -9.43 8.64 12.97
C SER A 35 -10.93 8.45 13.25
N ALA A 36 -11.38 8.82 14.45
CA ALA A 36 -12.80 8.84 14.81
C ALA A 36 -13.64 9.80 13.93
N ARG A 37 -12.99 10.78 13.28
CA ARG A 37 -13.64 11.75 12.37
C ARG A 37 -14.16 11.12 11.07
N LEU A 38 -13.66 9.95 10.68
CA LEU A 38 -14.10 9.25 9.47
C LEU A 38 -15.37 8.45 9.78
N THR A 39 -16.53 8.98 9.40
CA THR A 39 -17.83 8.29 9.56
C THR A 39 -18.07 7.24 8.48
N VAL A 40 -17.58 7.49 7.26
CA VAL A 40 -17.79 6.61 6.10
C VAL A 40 -16.93 5.34 6.20
N VAL A 41 -17.58 4.18 6.23
CA VAL A 41 -16.94 2.86 6.39
C VAL A 41 -15.86 2.59 5.34
N SER A 42 -16.06 2.99 4.08
CA SER A 42 -15.08 2.81 3.01
C SER A 42 -13.78 3.59 3.25
N ARG A 43 -13.88 4.86 3.67
CA ARG A 43 -12.72 5.71 3.98
C ARG A 43 -11.97 5.22 5.22
N ARG A 44 -12.69 4.74 6.25
CA ARG A 44 -12.08 4.10 7.43
C ARG A 44 -11.24 2.89 7.05
N ALA A 45 -11.79 2.03 6.18
CA ALA A 45 -11.07 0.88 5.69
C ALA A 45 -9.80 1.32 4.93
N GLN A 46 -9.91 2.25 3.98
CA GLN A 46 -8.75 2.74 3.21
C GLN A 46 -7.66 3.34 4.11
N ALA A 47 -8.02 4.20 5.07
CA ALA A 47 -7.06 4.78 6.02
C ALA A 47 -6.34 3.71 6.84
N ARG A 48 -7.03 2.63 7.23
CA ARG A 48 -6.42 1.49 7.92
C ARG A 48 -5.40 0.74 7.04
N HIS A 49 -5.68 0.57 5.75
CA HIS A 49 -4.73 -0.04 4.80
C HIS A 49 -3.47 0.82 4.64
N VAL A 50 -3.64 2.12 4.44
CA VAL A 50 -2.51 3.05 4.32
C VAL A 50 -1.67 3.03 5.61
N ALA A 51 -2.31 3.05 6.79
CA ALA A 51 -1.58 2.94 8.06
C ALA A 51 -0.78 1.64 8.17
N ALA A 52 -1.40 0.50 7.87
CA ALA A 52 -0.73 -0.80 7.91
C ALA A 52 0.44 -0.87 6.91
N PHE A 53 0.24 -0.36 5.70
CA PHE A 53 1.27 -0.28 4.67
C PHE A 53 2.45 0.59 5.12
N LEU A 54 2.19 1.76 5.70
CA LEU A 54 3.24 2.67 6.17
C LEU A 54 4.07 2.07 7.30
N LEU A 55 3.43 1.40 8.25
CA LEU A 55 4.14 0.73 9.33
C LEU A 55 5.00 -0.41 8.79
N LEU A 56 4.45 -1.22 7.89
CA LEU A 56 5.20 -2.30 7.25
C LEU A 56 6.41 -1.77 6.48
N MET A 57 6.21 -0.72 5.67
CA MET A 57 7.32 -0.05 4.97
C MET A 57 8.36 0.51 5.94
N PHE A 58 7.94 1.16 7.02
CA PHE A 58 8.83 1.73 8.03
C PHE A 58 9.70 0.66 8.66
N PHE A 59 9.11 -0.44 9.12
CA PHE A 59 9.87 -1.53 9.75
C PHE A 59 10.76 -2.27 8.75
N SER A 60 10.29 -2.50 7.52
CA SER A 60 11.10 -3.11 6.47
C SER A 60 12.32 -2.24 6.13
N LEU A 61 12.14 -0.93 5.97
CA LEU A 61 13.25 -0.02 5.70
C LEU A 61 14.19 0.13 6.88
N ALA A 62 13.66 0.19 8.11
CA ALA A 62 14.47 0.20 9.32
C ALA A 62 15.33 -1.07 9.41
N GLY A 63 14.74 -2.24 9.14
CA GLY A 63 15.46 -3.52 9.12
C GLY A 63 16.58 -3.56 8.08
N VAL A 64 16.30 -3.11 6.85
CA VAL A 64 17.31 -3.01 5.78
C VAL A 64 18.43 -2.04 6.17
N ASN A 65 18.10 -0.83 6.61
CA ASN A 65 19.12 0.16 7.01
C ASN A 65 19.97 -0.32 8.19
N LEU A 66 19.36 -1.00 9.17
CA LEU A 66 20.08 -1.57 10.30
C LEU A 66 21.06 -2.66 9.84
N PHE A 67 20.60 -3.57 8.97
CA PHE A 67 21.44 -4.63 8.42
C PHE A 67 22.62 -4.06 7.60
N PHE A 68 22.37 -3.09 6.73
CA PHE A 68 23.42 -2.43 5.95
C PHE A 68 24.38 -1.63 6.83
N GLY A 69 23.88 -0.94 7.85
CA GLY A 69 24.72 -0.22 8.81
C GLY A 69 25.66 -1.12 9.61
N MET A 70 25.29 -2.40 9.81
CA MET A 70 26.15 -3.38 10.48
C MET A 70 27.13 -4.09 9.53
N THR A 71 26.81 -4.20 8.24
CA THR A 71 27.56 -5.04 7.29
C THR A 71 28.44 -4.25 6.32
N VAL A 72 28.08 -3.01 6.00
CA VAL A 72 28.77 -2.18 5.02
C VAL A 72 29.44 -1.01 5.75
N PRO A 73 30.79 -0.98 5.81
CA PRO A 73 31.52 0.16 6.34
C PRO A 73 31.15 1.44 5.59
N SER A 74 31.00 2.55 6.31
CA SER A 74 30.62 3.85 5.75
C SER A 74 29.22 3.89 5.11
N TYR A 75 28.32 2.98 5.49
CA TYR A 75 26.92 3.08 5.10
C TYR A 75 26.24 4.28 5.79
N GLU A 76 25.76 5.23 5.00
CA GLU A 76 24.95 6.33 5.49
C GLU A 76 23.46 5.98 5.45
N VAL A 77 22.78 6.20 6.59
CA VAL A 77 21.34 5.98 6.72
C VAL A 77 20.59 7.15 6.10
N HIS A 78 19.73 6.84 5.12
CA HIS A 78 18.91 7.83 4.42
C HIS A 78 17.68 8.22 5.28
N TRP A 79 17.91 9.04 6.31
CA TRP A 79 16.92 9.40 7.33
C TRP A 79 15.67 10.09 6.77
N TYR A 80 15.79 10.77 5.62
CA TYR A 80 14.68 11.48 4.98
C TYR A 80 13.52 10.55 4.59
N GLY A 81 13.78 9.30 4.20
CA GLY A 81 12.71 8.33 3.93
C GLY A 81 11.83 8.07 5.16
N PHE A 82 12.44 7.96 6.34
CA PHE A 82 11.71 7.80 7.60
C PHE A 82 10.90 9.05 7.95
N ALA A 83 11.43 10.24 7.69
CA ALA A 83 10.69 11.48 7.88
C ALA A 83 9.41 11.52 7.03
N PHE A 84 9.49 11.14 5.74
CA PHE A 84 8.32 11.04 4.86
C PHE A 84 7.28 10.03 5.38
N LEU A 85 7.72 8.86 5.85
CA LEU A 85 6.82 7.84 6.40
C LEU A 85 6.13 8.31 7.69
N ILE A 86 6.87 8.95 8.61
CA ILE A 86 6.32 9.48 9.87
C ILE A 86 5.31 10.59 9.58
N VAL A 87 5.67 11.56 8.73
CA VAL A 87 4.78 12.66 8.36
C VAL A 87 3.53 12.13 7.67
N SER A 88 3.70 11.21 6.71
CA SER A 88 2.57 10.60 6.01
C SER A 88 1.67 9.82 6.97
N TYR A 89 2.24 9.06 7.91
CA TYR A 89 1.48 8.35 8.92
C TYR A 89 0.67 9.30 9.81
N GLY A 90 1.28 10.41 10.24
CA GLY A 90 0.59 11.48 10.96
C GLY A 90 -0.58 12.06 10.17
N VAL A 91 -0.34 12.44 8.91
CA VAL A 91 -1.36 12.97 7.98
C VAL A 91 -2.52 11.98 7.79
N ASN A 92 -2.22 10.68 7.65
CA ASN A 92 -3.24 9.64 7.58
C ASN A 92 -4.07 9.57 8.88
N ARG A 93 -3.42 9.72 10.05
CA ARG A 93 -4.08 9.70 11.36
C ARG A 93 -5.05 10.88 11.56
N TYR A 94 -4.81 12.00 10.91
CA TYR A 94 -5.74 13.14 10.87
C TYR A 94 -6.91 12.99 9.89
N GLY A 95 -6.94 11.91 9.10
CA GLY A 95 -8.03 11.59 8.16
C GLY A 95 -7.73 11.95 6.70
N PHE A 96 -6.58 12.57 6.42
CA PHE A 96 -6.14 12.99 5.09
C PHE A 96 -5.41 11.87 4.33
N HIS A 97 -6.04 10.71 4.19
CA HIS A 97 -5.46 9.51 3.58
C HIS A 97 -4.96 9.74 2.13
N SER A 98 -5.67 10.53 1.31
CA SER A 98 -5.20 10.82 -0.06
C SER A 98 -3.87 11.57 -0.07
N LEU A 99 -3.73 12.57 0.82
CA LEU A 99 -2.50 13.36 0.95
C LEU A 99 -1.35 12.48 1.48
N SER A 100 -1.64 11.62 2.45
CA SER A 100 -0.69 10.63 2.96
C SER A 100 -0.16 9.71 1.86
N THR A 101 -1.05 9.14 1.04
CA THR A 101 -0.67 8.33 -0.12
C THR A 101 0.22 9.12 -1.08
N THR A 102 -0.16 10.34 -1.45
CA THR A 102 0.65 11.19 -2.33
C THR A 102 2.02 11.48 -1.75
N LEU A 103 2.12 11.82 -0.45
CA LEU A 103 3.40 12.08 0.22
C LEU A 103 4.35 10.88 0.16
N VAL A 104 3.82 9.67 0.35
CA VAL A 104 4.62 8.44 0.31
C VAL A 104 5.05 8.11 -1.10
N LEU A 105 4.22 8.38 -2.09
CA LEU A 105 4.57 8.10 -3.48
C LEU A 105 5.58 9.12 -4.01
N VAL A 106 5.45 10.40 -3.65
CA VAL A 106 6.42 11.46 -3.96
C VAL A 106 7.78 11.19 -3.32
N MET A 107 7.81 10.50 -2.18
CA MET A 107 9.06 10.09 -1.53
C MET A 107 9.98 9.36 -2.51
N PHE A 108 9.50 8.38 -3.30
CA PHE A 108 10.38 7.54 -4.11
C PHE A 108 11.10 8.26 -5.25
N PRO A 109 10.41 9.04 -6.12
CA PRO A 109 11.06 9.95 -7.07
C PRO A 109 12.10 10.84 -6.39
N LEU A 110 11.71 11.50 -5.30
CA LEU A 110 12.61 12.39 -4.58
C LEU A 110 13.83 11.65 -4.01
N MET A 111 13.65 10.44 -3.45
CA MET A 111 14.76 9.62 -2.97
C MET A 111 15.69 9.20 -4.11
N LEU A 112 15.13 8.88 -5.29
CA LEU A 112 15.89 8.51 -6.48
C LEU A 112 16.73 9.70 -6.98
N LEU A 113 16.13 10.89 -7.08
CA LEU A 113 16.83 12.13 -7.45
C LEU A 113 17.93 12.50 -6.44
N LEU A 114 17.61 12.50 -5.14
CA LEU A 114 18.58 12.81 -4.09
C LEU A 114 19.74 11.80 -4.07
N SER A 115 19.44 10.51 -4.22
CA SER A 115 20.46 9.46 -4.28
C SER A 115 21.36 9.61 -5.51
N ALA A 116 20.80 10.01 -6.66
CA ALA A 116 21.56 10.30 -7.86
C ALA A 116 22.50 11.51 -7.66
N LEU A 117 22.03 12.56 -6.98
CA LEU A 117 22.82 13.75 -6.67
C LEU A 117 23.97 13.48 -5.68
N THR A 118 23.80 12.52 -4.77
CA THR A 118 24.85 12.10 -3.82
C THR A 118 25.79 11.03 -4.39
N GLY A 119 25.65 10.67 -5.67
CA GLY A 119 26.55 9.71 -6.32
C GLY A 119 26.34 8.26 -5.91
N VAL A 120 25.13 7.89 -5.49
CA VAL A 120 24.79 6.51 -5.15
C VAL A 120 24.85 5.62 -6.40
N SER A 121 25.34 4.38 -6.25
CA SER A 121 25.47 3.43 -7.36
C SER A 121 24.13 3.13 -8.05
N GLY A 122 24.18 2.90 -9.36
CA GLY A 122 23.01 2.64 -10.20
C GLY A 122 22.13 1.49 -9.69
N ASP A 123 22.72 0.42 -9.16
CA ASP A 123 21.98 -0.74 -8.64
C ASP A 123 21.02 -0.36 -7.50
N ARG A 124 21.41 0.58 -6.64
CA ARG A 124 20.54 1.06 -5.55
C ARG A 124 19.42 1.95 -6.07
N LEU A 125 19.66 2.71 -7.14
CA LEU A 125 18.63 3.53 -7.78
C LEU A 125 17.52 2.65 -8.39
N VAL A 126 17.89 1.50 -8.98
CA VAL A 126 16.91 0.50 -9.45
C VAL A 126 16.03 0.02 -8.30
N ALA A 127 16.61 -0.29 -7.14
CA ALA A 127 15.86 -0.75 -5.98
C ALA A 127 14.83 0.29 -5.49
N TYR A 128 15.22 1.57 -5.39
CA TYR A 128 14.29 2.65 -5.00
C TYR A 128 13.15 2.84 -6.00
N SER A 129 13.47 2.80 -7.29
CA SER A 129 12.50 2.93 -8.36
C SER A 129 11.46 1.79 -8.34
N LEU A 130 11.92 0.54 -8.26
CA LEU A 130 11.05 -0.64 -8.17
C LEU A 130 10.20 -0.63 -6.91
N MET A 131 10.77 -0.25 -5.77
CA MET A 131 10.02 -0.14 -4.51
C MET A 131 8.92 0.93 -4.62
N GLY A 132 9.17 2.03 -5.33
CA GLY A 132 8.16 3.04 -5.64
C GLY A 132 7.02 2.51 -6.50
N LEU A 133 7.33 1.75 -7.56
CA LEU A 133 6.31 1.12 -8.42
C LEU A 133 5.47 0.09 -7.69
N ILE A 134 6.10 -0.77 -6.88
CA ILE A 134 5.39 -1.75 -6.05
C ILE A 134 4.49 -1.01 -5.06
N SER A 135 4.99 0.04 -4.40
CA SER A 135 4.19 0.84 -3.47
C SER A 135 3.00 1.51 -4.17
N ALA A 136 3.21 2.06 -5.37
CA ALA A 136 2.17 2.64 -6.19
C ALA A 136 1.10 1.63 -6.58
N SER A 137 1.46 0.37 -6.88
CA SER A 137 0.48 -0.66 -7.24
C SER A 137 -0.42 -1.06 -6.07
N PHE A 138 0.06 -0.93 -4.84
CA PHE A 138 -0.76 -1.13 -3.64
C PHE A 138 -1.64 0.07 -3.31
N LEU A 139 -1.19 1.29 -3.60
CA LEU A 139 -1.81 2.53 -3.10
C LEU A 139 -2.68 3.25 -4.13
N LEU A 140 -2.45 3.05 -5.43
CA LEU A 140 -3.13 3.77 -6.51
C LEU A 140 -4.05 2.87 -7.34
N PRO A 141 -5.12 3.44 -7.94
CA PRO A 141 -5.85 2.78 -9.01
C PRO A 141 -5.00 2.68 -10.29
N ALA A 142 -5.43 1.86 -11.26
CA ALA A 142 -4.70 1.63 -12.52
C ALA A 142 -4.25 2.92 -13.24
N ARG A 143 -5.15 3.92 -13.33
CA ARG A 143 -4.84 5.22 -13.94
C ARG A 143 -3.73 5.96 -13.19
N GLY A 144 -3.79 5.94 -11.86
CA GLY A 144 -2.77 6.56 -11.01
C GLY A 144 -1.42 5.84 -11.13
N LEU A 145 -1.43 4.50 -11.11
CA LEU A 145 -0.23 3.68 -11.30
C LEU A 145 0.43 3.96 -12.66
N PHE A 146 -0.36 4.05 -13.73
CA PHE A 146 0.14 4.38 -15.06
C PHE A 146 0.80 5.77 -15.11
N LEU A 147 0.12 6.80 -14.58
CA LEU A 147 0.68 8.16 -14.53
C LEU A 147 1.95 8.23 -13.68
N PHE A 148 1.97 7.54 -12.53
CA PHE A 148 3.15 7.46 -11.66
C PHE A 148 4.32 6.75 -12.37
N GLY A 149 4.05 5.66 -13.09
CA GLY A 149 5.06 4.96 -13.89
C GLY A 149 5.62 5.82 -15.02
N LEU A 150 4.77 6.55 -15.74
CA LEU A 150 5.22 7.52 -16.75
C LEU A 150 6.08 8.62 -16.14
N LEU A 151 5.68 9.16 -14.99
CA LEU A 151 6.43 10.18 -14.28
C LEU A 151 7.82 9.65 -13.87
N GLN A 152 7.92 8.43 -13.36
CA GLN A 152 9.20 7.80 -13.04
C GLN A 152 10.07 7.57 -14.27
N ILE A 153 9.50 7.08 -15.38
CA ILE A 153 10.25 6.89 -16.63
C ILE A 153 10.79 8.24 -17.13
N LEU A 154 9.98 9.30 -17.07
CA LEU A 154 10.39 10.64 -17.45
C LEU A 154 11.52 11.16 -16.55
N GLU A 155 11.39 10.98 -15.23
CA GLU A 155 12.43 11.35 -14.27
C GLU A 155 13.76 10.63 -14.55
N ILE A 156 13.73 9.31 -14.77
CA ILE A 156 14.91 8.51 -15.12
C ILE A 156 15.53 8.99 -16.44
N ALA A 157 14.71 9.31 -17.44
CA ALA A 157 15.20 9.81 -18.72
C ALA A 157 15.84 11.20 -18.61
N LEU A 158 15.43 12.01 -17.62
CA LEU A 158 16.00 13.33 -17.34
C LEU A 158 17.29 13.28 -16.50
N LEU A 159 17.58 12.16 -15.81
CA LEU A 159 18.77 12.04 -14.95
C LEU A 159 20.11 12.37 -15.63
N PRO A 160 20.41 11.91 -16.86
CA PRO A 160 21.66 12.26 -17.55
C PRO A 160 21.83 13.77 -17.78
N VAL A 161 20.72 14.48 -17.98
CA VAL A 161 20.71 15.92 -18.22
C VAL A 161 20.86 16.69 -16.92
N MET A 162 20.18 16.25 -15.86
CA MET A 162 20.24 16.91 -14.55
C MET A 162 21.57 16.67 -13.83
N VAL A 163 22.17 15.49 -14.02
CA VAL A 163 23.32 15.03 -13.24
C VAL A 163 24.36 14.30 -14.12
N PRO A 164 24.96 14.96 -15.12
CA PRO A 164 25.83 14.32 -16.11
C PRO A 164 27.10 13.70 -15.50
N ALA A 165 27.58 14.23 -14.37
CA ALA A 165 28.79 13.75 -13.71
C ALA A 165 28.69 12.32 -13.16
N PHE A 166 27.49 11.88 -12.76
CA PHE A 166 27.27 10.57 -12.13
C PHE A 166 26.74 9.49 -13.09
N PHE A 167 26.32 9.88 -14.30
CA PHE A 167 25.90 8.97 -15.36
C PHE A 167 26.82 9.09 -16.59
N PRO A 168 28.12 8.80 -16.45
CA PRO A 168 29.04 8.86 -17.59
C PRO A 168 28.72 7.78 -18.64
N ALA A 169 28.05 6.69 -18.22
CA ALA A 169 27.66 5.60 -19.10
C ALA A 169 26.13 5.54 -19.29
N PHE A 170 25.70 5.54 -20.55
CA PHE A 170 24.30 5.36 -20.95
C PHE A 170 23.71 4.03 -20.43
N SER A 171 24.55 3.02 -20.16
CA SER A 171 24.15 1.71 -19.68
C SER A 171 23.41 1.73 -18.34
N SER A 172 23.81 2.59 -17.40
CA SER A 172 23.13 2.70 -16.10
C SER A 172 21.70 3.18 -16.25
N VAL A 173 21.45 4.14 -17.14
CA VAL A 173 20.11 4.66 -17.41
C VAL A 173 19.26 3.61 -18.15
N VAL A 174 19.85 2.88 -19.10
CA VAL A 174 19.17 1.78 -19.80
C VAL A 174 18.72 0.69 -18.81
N LEU A 175 19.54 0.34 -17.82
CA LEU A 175 19.16 -0.62 -16.77
C LEU A 175 17.95 -0.14 -15.95
N LEU A 176 17.94 1.13 -15.51
CA LEU A 176 16.79 1.69 -14.79
C LEU A 176 15.52 1.73 -15.66
N LEU A 177 15.64 2.18 -16.91
CA LEU A 177 14.51 2.26 -17.83
C LEU A 177 13.94 0.89 -18.14
N SER A 178 14.79 -0.09 -18.45
CA SER A 178 14.35 -1.46 -18.73
C SER A 178 13.63 -2.09 -17.54
N ALA A 179 14.16 -1.94 -16.32
CA ALA A 179 13.51 -2.42 -15.11
C ALA A 179 12.10 -1.81 -14.93
N ASN A 180 11.93 -0.51 -15.18
CA ASN A 180 10.64 0.16 -15.08
C ASN A 180 9.67 -0.25 -16.20
N LEU A 181 10.16 -0.37 -17.43
CA LEU A 181 9.38 -0.79 -18.58
C LEU A 181 8.85 -2.22 -18.44
N ILE A 182 9.53 -3.07 -17.66
CA ILE A 182 9.05 -4.42 -17.32
C ILE A 182 8.14 -4.38 -16.09
N ALA A 183 8.54 -3.67 -15.04
CA ALA A 183 7.82 -3.66 -13.77
C ALA A 183 6.45 -2.97 -13.86
N LEU A 184 6.33 -1.89 -14.64
CA LEU A 184 5.07 -1.16 -14.81
C LEU A 184 3.95 -2.02 -15.43
N PRO A 185 4.12 -2.66 -16.60
CA PRO A 185 3.07 -3.51 -17.17
C PRO A 185 2.76 -4.72 -16.29
N LEU A 186 3.77 -5.33 -15.64
CA LEU A 186 3.53 -6.41 -14.68
C LEU A 186 2.69 -5.94 -13.49
N SER A 187 2.97 -4.76 -12.96
CA SER A 187 2.20 -4.17 -11.85
C SER A 187 0.78 -3.82 -12.28
N LEU A 188 0.60 -3.29 -13.48
CA LEU A 188 -0.72 -3.01 -14.05
C LEU A 188 -1.52 -4.30 -14.29
N PHE A 189 -0.86 -5.34 -14.80
CA PHE A 189 -1.46 -6.65 -15.00
C PHE A 189 -1.87 -7.29 -13.67
N SER A 190 -1.00 -7.23 -12.66
CA SER A 190 -1.31 -7.70 -11.30
C SER A 190 -2.53 -6.97 -10.70
N LEU A 191 -2.58 -5.65 -10.84
CA LEU A 191 -3.72 -4.84 -10.39
C LEU A 191 -5.01 -5.17 -11.16
N TYR A 192 -4.90 -5.40 -12.47
CA TYR A 192 -6.02 -5.81 -13.31
C TYR A 192 -6.57 -7.18 -12.86
N GLN A 193 -5.71 -8.19 -12.71
CA GLN A 193 -6.12 -9.51 -12.22
C GLN A 193 -6.80 -9.42 -10.86
N ARG A 194 -6.21 -8.66 -9.93
CA ARG A 194 -6.79 -8.44 -8.61
C ARG A 194 -8.19 -7.83 -8.70
N THR A 195 -8.37 -6.82 -9.53
CA THR A 195 -9.66 -6.14 -9.70
C THR A 195 -10.71 -7.10 -10.26
N GLN A 196 -10.35 -7.96 -11.21
CA GLN A 196 -11.26 -8.97 -11.77
C GLN A 196 -11.68 -10.02 -10.73
N HIS A 197 -10.76 -10.48 -9.88
CA HIS A 197 -11.13 -11.40 -8.80
C HIS A 197 -12.12 -10.77 -7.82
N GLU A 198 -11.93 -9.48 -7.51
CA GLU A 198 -12.81 -8.75 -6.60
C GLU A 198 -14.22 -8.57 -7.17
N THR A 199 -14.36 -8.30 -8.47
CA THR A 199 -15.68 -8.16 -9.11
C THR A 199 -16.44 -9.48 -9.18
N VAL A 200 -15.75 -10.58 -9.53
CA VAL A 200 -16.35 -11.93 -9.57
C VAL A 200 -16.84 -12.34 -8.18
N GLN A 201 -16.01 -12.18 -7.13
CA GLN A 201 -16.43 -12.51 -5.77
C GLN A 201 -17.64 -11.69 -5.32
N GLN A 202 -17.70 -10.40 -5.65
CA GLN A 202 -18.84 -9.56 -5.30
C GLN A 202 -20.12 -9.99 -6.02
N ALA A 203 -20.01 -10.37 -7.30
CA ALA A 203 -21.14 -10.92 -8.06
C ALA A 203 -21.64 -12.24 -7.47
N GLU A 204 -20.74 -13.12 -7.05
CA GLU A 204 -21.09 -14.38 -6.38
C GLU A 204 -21.78 -14.16 -5.03
N PHE A 205 -21.23 -13.29 -4.18
CA PHE A 205 -21.85 -12.95 -2.90
C PHE A 205 -23.26 -12.39 -3.09
N LYS A 206 -23.43 -11.45 -4.03
CA LYS A 206 -24.73 -10.87 -4.35
C LYS A 206 -25.71 -11.96 -4.81
N ARG A 207 -25.29 -12.85 -5.72
CA ARG A 207 -26.12 -13.96 -6.21
C ARG A 207 -26.53 -14.94 -5.11
N ILE A 208 -25.63 -15.26 -4.18
CA ILE A 208 -25.94 -16.15 -3.05
C ILE A 208 -26.93 -15.46 -2.11
N THR A 209 -26.73 -14.18 -1.79
CA THR A 209 -27.67 -13.42 -0.95
C THR A 209 -29.05 -13.33 -1.59
N GLU A 210 -29.15 -13.06 -2.88
CA GLU A 210 -30.42 -13.01 -3.61
C GLU A 210 -31.14 -14.37 -3.60
N ARG A 211 -30.41 -15.47 -3.83
CA ARG A 211 -30.99 -16.82 -3.77
C ARG A 211 -31.46 -17.21 -2.37
N LEU A 212 -30.71 -16.83 -1.34
CA LEU A 212 -31.12 -17.06 0.04
C LEU A 212 -32.38 -16.26 0.39
N GLN A 213 -32.46 -15.00 -0.05
CA GLN A 213 -33.64 -14.18 0.12
C GLN A 213 -34.86 -14.80 -0.56
N GLN A 214 -34.72 -15.26 -1.81
CA GLN A 214 -35.80 -15.95 -2.54
C GLN A 214 -36.24 -17.24 -1.85
N ALA A 215 -35.30 -18.01 -1.30
CA ALA A 215 -35.62 -19.23 -0.57
C ALA A 215 -36.39 -18.94 0.73
N LEU A 216 -36.02 -17.87 1.46
CA LEU A 216 -36.73 -17.42 2.66
C LEU A 216 -38.15 -16.94 2.33
N GLU A 217 -38.29 -16.15 1.26
CA GLU A 217 -39.58 -15.68 0.76
C GLU A 217 -40.48 -16.85 0.35
N ALA A 218 -39.95 -17.83 -0.40
CA ALA A 218 -40.69 -19.01 -0.83
C ALA A 218 -41.10 -19.92 0.33
N ALA A 219 -40.27 -20.02 1.37
CA ALA A 219 -40.56 -20.81 2.56
C ALA A 219 -41.56 -20.11 3.52
N GLN A 220 -41.99 -18.88 3.22
CA GLN A 220 -42.76 -18.02 4.14
C GLN A 220 -42.09 -17.88 5.52
N LEU A 221 -40.77 -18.02 5.57
CA LEU A 221 -40.01 -17.86 6.80
C LEU A 221 -39.73 -16.38 7.00
N GLY A 222 -40.45 -15.76 7.93
CA GLY A 222 -40.09 -14.44 8.44
C GLY A 222 -38.69 -14.48 9.06
N ILE A 223 -37.87 -13.47 8.76
CA ILE A 223 -36.56 -13.31 9.41
C ILE A 223 -36.84 -12.70 10.78
N TRP A 224 -36.95 -13.53 11.81
CA TRP A 224 -36.96 -13.03 13.17
C TRP A 224 -35.52 -12.82 13.64
N ASP A 225 -35.22 -11.64 14.18
CA ASP A 225 -33.93 -11.35 14.82
C ASP A 225 -34.14 -11.23 16.33
N TRP A 226 -33.33 -11.95 17.09
CA TRP A 226 -33.37 -11.89 18.54
C TRP A 226 -32.45 -10.77 19.01
N ASN A 227 -33.03 -9.67 19.48
CA ASN A 227 -32.24 -8.58 20.01
C ASN A 227 -31.65 -8.99 21.38
N ILE A 228 -30.36 -9.31 21.41
CA ILE A 228 -29.67 -9.77 22.62
C ILE A 228 -29.66 -8.69 23.72
N ALA A 229 -29.67 -7.40 23.34
CA ALA A 229 -29.64 -6.30 24.29
C ALA A 229 -31.00 -6.06 24.96
N THR A 230 -32.09 -6.15 24.20
CA THR A 230 -33.46 -5.91 24.73
C THR A 230 -34.21 -7.18 25.11
N LYS A 231 -33.72 -8.36 24.70
CA LYS A 231 -34.39 -9.67 24.81
C LYS A 231 -35.76 -9.73 24.12
N GLU A 232 -35.93 -8.96 23.06
CA GLU A 232 -37.16 -8.94 22.26
C GLU A 232 -36.96 -9.65 20.92
N VAL A 233 -38.02 -10.31 20.44
CA VAL A 233 -38.09 -10.85 19.08
C VAL A 233 -38.56 -9.74 18.15
N VAL A 234 -37.72 -9.35 17.19
CA VAL A 234 -38.10 -8.44 16.11
C VAL A 234 -38.47 -9.29 14.90
N TRP A 235 -39.68 -9.08 14.37
CA TRP A 235 -40.20 -9.73 13.17
C TRP A 235 -40.12 -8.81 11.96
#